data_AF-A0ABD5ITX4-F1
#
_entry.id   AF-A0ABD5ITX4-F1
#
_cell.length_a   1.000
_cell.length_b   1.000
_cell.length_c   1.000
_cell.angle_alpha   90.00
_cell.angle_beta   90.00
_cell.angle_gamma   90.00
#
_symmetry.space_group_name_H-M   'P 1'
#
loop_
_entity.id
_entity.type
_entity.pdbx_description
1 polymer ?
#
loop_
_entity_poly.entity_id
_entity_poly.type
_entity_poly.pdbx_seq_one_letter_code
_entity_poly.pdbx_strand_id
1 'polypeptide(L)'
;MLKEAAKPPYADIYLQSPVPFVFIESEKVYLAFVDRELSDEKAHQMKSGDYFIGFYKDTYFGVGLYNHIKNEKTIQDGYSRLFALLERVKHMGKIIIQ
;
A
#
# COMPACT_ATOMS: atom_id res chain seq x y z
N MET A 1 -2.99 7.10 -10.63
CA MET A 1 -3.60 5.83 -10.17
C MET A 1 -4.99 5.66 -10.81
N LEU A 2 -5.39 4.43 -11.14
CA LEU A 2 -6.61 4.11 -11.90
C LEU A 2 -7.87 4.28 -11.02
N LYS A 3 -8.80 5.17 -11.39
CA LYS A 3 -10.01 5.46 -10.58
C LYS A 3 -10.93 4.25 -10.46
N GLU A 4 -10.91 3.38 -11.47
CA GLU A 4 -11.71 2.16 -11.54
C GLU A 4 -11.35 1.16 -10.43
N ALA A 5 -10.07 1.09 -10.03
CA ALA A 5 -9.58 0.16 -9.02
C ALA A 5 -10.05 0.51 -7.60
N ALA A 6 -10.57 1.72 -7.37
CA ALA A 6 -11.15 2.14 -6.10
C ALA A 6 -12.67 1.85 -6.00
N LYS A 7 -13.26 1.17 -6.99
CA LYS A 7 -14.69 0.84 -6.97
C LYS A 7 -14.97 -0.34 -6.04
N PRO A 8 -16.16 -0.39 -5.40
CA PRO A 8 -16.52 -1.44 -4.44
C PRO A 8 -16.26 -2.89 -4.88
N PRO A 9 -16.46 -3.29 -6.16
CA PRO A 9 -16.19 -4.66 -6.60
C PRO A 9 -14.73 -5.10 -6.46
N TYR A 10 -13.79 -4.16 -6.43
CA TYR A 10 -12.36 -4.46 -6.26
C TYR A 10 -11.95 -4.56 -4.79
N ALA A 11 -12.74 -4.04 -3.85
CA ALA A 11 -12.45 -4.13 -2.41
C ALA A 11 -12.33 -5.58 -1.95
N ASP A 12 -13.20 -6.45 -2.45
CA ASP A 12 -13.20 -7.88 -2.10
C ASP A 12 -11.95 -8.59 -2.60
N ILE A 13 -11.44 -8.17 -3.76
CA ILE A 13 -10.19 -8.69 -4.31
C ILE A 13 -9.03 -8.35 -3.37
N TYR A 14 -8.97 -7.12 -2.85
CA TYR A 14 -7.92 -6.71 -1.92
C TYR A 14 -8.04 -7.41 -0.56
N LEU A 15 -9.26 -7.52 -0.02
CA LEU A 15 -9.54 -8.13 1.29
C LEU A 15 -9.26 -9.64 1.31
N GLN A 16 -9.60 -10.34 0.23
CA GLN A 16 -9.53 -11.81 0.17
C GLN A 16 -8.25 -12.33 -0.51
N SER A 17 -7.34 -11.45 -0.92
CA SER A 17 -6.17 -11.87 -1.69
C SER A 17 -5.19 -12.72 -0.88
N PRO A 18 -4.69 -13.82 -1.47
CA PRO A 18 -3.65 -14.64 -0.84
C PRO A 18 -2.28 -13.95 -0.83
N VAL A 19 -2.11 -12.87 -1.61
CA VAL A 19 -0.85 -12.12 -1.74
C VAL A 19 -1.02 -10.63 -1.39
N PRO A 20 0.03 -9.95 -0.91
CA PRO A 20 0.00 -8.51 -0.64
C PRO A 20 -0.21 -7.69 -1.92
N PHE A 21 -0.97 -6.59 -1.81
CA PHE A 21 -1.03 -5.55 -2.84
C PHE A 21 -0.16 -4.37 -2.46
N VAL A 22 0.49 -3.78 -3.46
CA VAL A 22 1.33 -2.59 -3.29
C VAL A 22 0.96 -1.55 -4.34
N PHE A 23 0.72 -0.34 -3.88
CA PHE A 23 0.44 0.85 -4.66
C PHE A 23 1.66 1.76 -4.60
N ILE A 24 2.23 2.07 -5.76
CA ILE A 24 3.46 2.85 -5.90
C ILE A 24 3.09 4.29 -6.23
N GLU A 25 3.78 5.23 -5.60
CA GLU A 25 3.54 6.67 -5.76
C GLU A 25 2.08 7.04 -5.49
N SER A 26 1.47 6.36 -4.52
CA SER A 26 0.10 6.62 -4.14
C SER A 26 0.02 7.86 -3.26
N GLU A 27 -0.48 8.96 -3.80
CA GLU A 27 -0.89 10.10 -2.98
C GLU A 27 -2.12 9.81 -2.10
N LYS A 28 -2.80 8.67 -2.33
CA LYS A 28 -4.04 8.31 -1.63
C LYS A 28 -3.78 7.30 -0.52
N VAL A 29 -4.50 7.43 0.60
CA VAL A 29 -4.52 6.41 1.66
C VAL A 29 -5.22 5.13 1.19
N TYR A 30 -4.72 3.97 1.64
CA TYR A 30 -5.20 2.63 1.26
C TYR A 30 -6.70 2.41 1.55
N LEU A 31 -7.28 3.18 2.48
CA LEU A 31 -8.70 3.12 2.87
C LEU A 31 -9.63 3.28 1.67
N ALA A 32 -9.23 4.04 0.64
CA ALA A 32 -9.99 4.18 -0.60
C ALA A 32 -10.16 2.88 -1.40
N PHE A 33 -9.48 1.78 -1.03
CA PHE A 33 -9.52 0.50 -1.74
C PHE A 33 -10.20 -0.61 -0.96
N VAL A 34 -10.17 -0.58 0.37
CA VAL A 34 -10.61 -1.71 1.21
C VAL A 34 -11.89 -1.42 1.98
N ASP A 35 -12.26 -0.16 2.12
CA ASP A 35 -13.45 0.22 2.85
C ASP A 35 -14.62 0.43 1.87
N ARG A 36 -15.63 -0.44 1.98
CA ARG A 36 -16.83 -0.41 1.12
C ARG A 36 -17.74 0.79 1.43
N GLU A 37 -17.65 1.37 2.63
CA GLU A 37 -18.48 2.48 3.10
C GLU A 37 -17.75 3.83 2.95
N LEU A 38 -16.43 3.87 3.13
CA LEU A 38 -15.56 4.98 2.74
C LEU A 38 -15.27 4.98 1.23
N SER A 39 -16.34 4.90 0.42
CA SER A 39 -16.32 5.36 -0.98
C SER A 39 -16.10 6.88 -1.10
N ASP A 40 -16.03 7.56 0.05
CA ASP A 40 -16.11 8.99 0.16
C ASP A 40 -14.86 9.73 -0.29
N GLU A 41 -15.13 10.85 -0.94
CA GLU A 41 -14.16 11.85 -1.42
C GLU A 41 -13.19 12.35 -0.33
N LYS A 42 -13.48 12.12 0.96
CA LYS A 42 -12.60 12.45 2.10
C LYS A 42 -11.43 11.48 2.29
N ALA A 43 -11.64 10.17 2.13
CA ALA A 43 -10.53 9.20 2.18
C ALA A 43 -9.53 9.44 1.03
N HIS A 44 -10.03 9.99 -0.07
CA HIS A 44 -9.26 10.37 -1.25
C HIS A 44 -8.37 11.61 -1.05
N GLN A 45 -8.58 12.38 0.02
CA GLN A 45 -7.81 13.60 0.33
C GLN A 45 -6.66 13.37 1.33
N MET A 46 -6.65 12.24 2.04
CA MET A 46 -5.58 11.92 2.97
C MET A 46 -4.36 11.43 2.19
N LYS A 47 -3.19 12.00 2.50
CA LYS A 47 -1.88 11.57 1.96
C LYS A 47 -1.18 10.71 3.00
N SER A 48 -0.71 9.52 2.63
CA SER A 48 -0.01 8.65 3.59
C SER A 48 1.40 9.15 3.95
N GLY A 49 2.02 9.95 3.08
CA GLY A 49 3.42 10.37 3.20
C GLY A 49 4.44 9.30 2.73
N ASP A 50 4.01 8.04 2.59
CA ASP A 50 4.82 6.95 2.09
C ASP A 50 4.78 6.84 0.56
N TYR A 51 5.89 6.37 -0.02
CA TYR A 51 6.02 6.20 -1.47
C TYR A 51 5.46 4.86 -1.94
N PHE A 52 5.58 3.83 -1.11
CA PHE A 52 4.88 2.56 -1.29
C PHE A 52 3.83 2.41 -0.20
N ILE A 53 2.62 2.06 -0.60
CA ILE A 53 1.53 1.73 0.31
C ILE A 53 1.11 0.29 0.01
N GLY A 54 0.97 -0.54 1.02
CA GLY A 54 0.49 -1.90 0.82
C GLY A 54 -0.57 -2.34 1.82
N PHE A 55 -1.27 -3.39 1.43
CA PHE A 55 -2.32 -4.01 2.21
C PHE A 55 -2.23 -5.54 2.10
N TYR A 56 -2.37 -6.22 3.23
CA TYR A 56 -2.47 -7.68 3.28
C TYR A 56 -3.18 -8.14 4.55
N LYS A 57 -4.25 -8.93 4.42
CA LYS A 57 -5.01 -9.51 5.55
C LYS A 57 -5.27 -8.50 6.67
N ASP A 58 -6.00 -7.44 6.35
CA ASP A 58 -6.37 -6.35 7.26
C ASP A 58 -5.20 -5.55 7.85
N THR A 59 -3.97 -5.79 7.37
CA THR A 59 -2.79 -5.06 7.80
C THR A 59 -2.32 -4.09 6.72
N TYR A 60 -2.27 -2.81 7.07
CA TYR A 60 -1.64 -1.76 6.28
C TYR A 60 -0.14 -1.68 6.56
N PHE A 61 0.65 -1.37 5.53
CA PHE A 61 2.04 -0.99 5.68
C PHE A 61 2.43 0.09 4.68
N GLY A 62 3.46 0.84 5.03
CA GLY A 62 4.02 1.88 4.19
C GLY A 62 5.54 1.81 4.18
N VAL A 63 6.14 2.20 3.04
CA VAL A 63 7.58 2.38 2.90
C VAL A 63 7.83 3.76 2.30
N GLY A 64 8.25 4.70 3.16
CA GLY A 64 8.69 6.03 2.74
C GLY A 64 10.07 6.01 2.06
N LEU A 65 10.33 6.99 1.21
CA LEU A 65 11.67 7.23 0.66
C LEU A 65 12.59 7.78 1.75
N TYR A 66 13.87 7.42 1.67
CA TYR A 66 14.89 7.95 2.58
C TYR A 66 14.90 9.49 2.54
N ASN A 67 14.82 10.12 3.71
CA ASN A 67 14.70 11.58 3.90
C ASN A 67 13.55 12.25 3.10
N HIS A 68 12.53 11.49 2.66
CA HIS A 68 11.46 11.98 1.79
C HIS A 68 11.96 12.55 0.44
N ILE A 69 13.19 12.23 0.03
CA ILE A 69 13.77 12.72 -1.23
C ILE A 69 13.36 11.76 -2.34
N LYS A 70 12.76 12.27 -3.43
CA LYS A 70 12.45 11.48 -4.63
C LYS A 70 13.60 11.57 -5.64
N ASN A 71 14.46 10.57 -5.66
CA ASN A 71 15.48 10.37 -6.69
C ASN A 71 15.72 8.88 -6.94
N GLU A 72 16.50 8.54 -7.96
CA GLU A 72 16.75 7.14 -8.34
C GLU A 72 17.29 6.29 -7.19
N LYS A 73 18.26 6.82 -6.43
CA LYS A 73 18.90 6.11 -5.31
C LYS A 73 17.92 5.81 -4.18
N THR A 74 17.10 6.79 -3.79
CA THR A 74 16.13 6.60 -2.71
C THR A 74 14.97 5.70 -3.12
N ILE A 75 14.59 5.72 -4.41
CA ILE A 75 13.60 4.81 -4.98
C ILE A 75 14.13 3.36 -4.98
N GLN A 76 15.37 3.13 -5.41
CA GLN A 76 16.00 1.80 -5.41
C GLN A 76 16.12 1.22 -3.99
N ASP A 77 16.53 2.05 -3.01
CA ASP A 77 16.52 1.67 -1.60
C ASP A 77 15.11 1.30 -1.11
N GLY A 78 14.12 2.11 -1.46
CA GLY A 78 12.72 1.86 -1.12
C GLY A 78 12.19 0.52 -1.66
N TYR A 79 12.49 0.19 -2.93
CA TYR A 79 12.17 -1.14 -3.50
C TYR A 79 12.89 -2.27 -2.77
N SER A 80 14.16 -2.08 -2.41
CA SER A 80 14.93 -3.10 -1.68
C SER A 80 14.31 -3.39 -0.31
N ARG A 81 13.91 -2.34 0.42
CA ARG A 81 13.19 -2.48 1.71
C ARG A 81 11.81 -3.11 1.54
N LEU A 82 11.08 -2.74 0.50
CA LEU A 82 9.78 -3.35 0.16
C LEU A 82 9.92 -4.85 -0.10
N PHE A 83 10.88 -5.27 -0.94
CA PHE A 83 11.06 -6.69 -1.23
C PHE A 83 11.55 -7.49 -0.03
N ALA A 84 12.42 -6.92 0.81
CA ALA A 84 12.80 -7.54 2.07
C ALA A 84 11.59 -7.74 3.00
N LEU A 85 10.66 -6.77 3.05
CA LEU A 85 9.40 -6.92 3.78
C LEU A 85 8.54 -8.03 3.17
N LEU A 86 8.32 -8.03 1.86
CA LEU A 86 7.49 -9.05 1.18
C LEU A 86 8.06 -10.47 1.31
N GLU A 87 9.38 -10.62 1.32
CA GLU A 87 10.02 -11.92 1.56
C GLU A 87 9.70 -12.42 2.98
N ARG A 88 9.76 -11.55 4.00
CA ARG A 88 9.32 -11.93 5.37
C ARG A 88 7.85 -12.34 5.40
N VAL A 89 6.99 -11.61 4.68
CA VAL A 89 5.55 -11.93 4.62
C VAL A 89 5.32 -13.30 4.01
N LYS A 90 6.05 -13.66 2.96
CA LYS A 90 5.98 -14.98 2.33
C LYS A 90 6.30 -16.10 3.32
N HIS A 91 7.30 -15.91 4.20
CA HIS A 91 7.67 -16.91 5.21
C HIS A 91 6.74 -16.93 6.43
N MET A 92 6.18 -15.78 6.82
CA MET A 92 5.43 -15.64 8.08
C MET A 92 3.91 -15.63 7.90
N GLY A 93 3.41 -15.43 6.68
CA GLY A 93 1.98 -15.37 6.36
C GLY A 93 1.25 -14.11 6.86
N LYS A 94 1.99 -13.11 7.37
CA LYS A 94 1.47 -11.83 7.87
C LYS A 94 2.51 -10.70 7.73
N ILE A 95 2.04 -9.45 7.73
CA ILE A 95 2.91 -8.27 7.82
C ILE A 95 3.42 -8.14 9.25
N ILE A 96 4.72 -7.85 9.40
CA ILE A 96 5.33 -7.45 10.67
C ILE A 96 6.10 -6.16 10.42
N ILE A 97 5.64 -5.10 11.07
CA ILE A 97 6.25 -3.78 11.03
C ILE A 97 7.21 -3.72 12.24
N GLN A 98 8.46 -3.34 11.99
CA GLN A 98 9.49 -3.18 13.03
C GLN A 98 9.46 -1.75 13.58
#